data_AF-A0A7C4YY56-F1
#
_entry.id   AF-A0A7C4YY56-F1
#
_cell.length_a   1.000
_cell.length_b   1.000
_cell.length_c   1.000
_cell.angle_alpha   90.00
_cell.angle_beta   90.00
_cell.angle_gamma   90.00
#
_symmetry.space_group_name_H-M   'P 1'
#
loop_
_entity.id
_entity.type
_entity.pdbx_description
1 polymer ?
#
loop_
_entity_poly.entity_id
_entity_poly.type
_entity_poly.pdbx_seq_one_letter_code
_entity_poly.pdbx_strand_id
1 'polypeptide(L)'
;ALAIVSIHNDSCEYINDEATGFKVAAALNTNDVNRANRLTACLVDRYQKMTRLTFHAGSITSDMREYHAFREIDPSTVAAIIETGFLNLDREMLTKETDRVAAGVVEGILCFANNENIESTPIPDFSP
;
A
#
# COMPACT_ATOMS: atom_id res chain seq x y z
N ALA A 1 -3.58 -0.13 19.32
CA ALA A 1 -2.50 0.48 18.52
C ALA A 1 -3.11 1.54 17.58
N LEU A 2 -2.31 2.45 17.01
CA LEU A 2 -2.81 3.42 16.01
C LEU A 2 -3.26 2.73 14.72
N ALA A 3 -2.38 1.88 14.18
CA ALA A 3 -2.60 1.03 13.03
C ALA A 3 -1.59 -0.15 13.04
N ILE A 4 -1.86 -1.18 12.24
CA ILE A 4 -0.91 -2.25 11.89
C ILE A 4 -0.71 -2.21 10.37
N VAL A 5 0.54 -2.29 9.92
CA VAL A 5 0.88 -2.38 8.49
C VAL A 5 1.73 -3.62 8.28
N SER A 6 1.19 -4.61 7.55
CA SER A 6 1.97 -5.77 7.10
C SER A 6 2.75 -5.40 5.85
N ILE A 7 4.07 -5.60 5.85
CA ILE A 7 4.94 -5.26 4.71
C ILE A 7 5.33 -6.55 4.00
N HIS A 8 5.00 -6.62 2.72
CA HIS A 8 5.25 -7.75 1.84
C HIS A 8 5.94 -7.26 0.56
N ASN A 9 6.37 -8.23 -0.23
CA ASN A 9 6.69 -8.07 -1.64
C ASN A 9 5.89 -9.11 -2.42
N ASP A 10 5.48 -8.74 -3.63
CA ASP A 10 4.82 -9.66 -4.54
C ASP A 10 5.87 -10.58 -5.20
N SER A 11 5.42 -11.41 -6.14
CA SER A 11 6.14 -12.53 -6.73
C SER A 11 7.57 -12.25 -7.18
N CYS A 12 8.44 -13.26 -6.97
CA CYS A 12 9.77 -13.34 -7.58
C CYS A 12 9.73 -13.80 -9.04
N GLU A 13 8.62 -14.38 -9.47
CA GLU A 13 8.46 -14.94 -10.82
C GLU A 13 8.21 -13.83 -11.84
N TYR A 14 8.73 -14.03 -13.05
CA TYR A 14 8.35 -13.20 -14.19
C TYR A 14 6.98 -13.64 -14.68
N ILE A 15 6.00 -12.73 -14.68
CA ILE A 15 4.63 -12.99 -15.15
C ILE A 15 4.44 -12.36 -16.53
N ASN A 16 4.73 -11.05 -16.64
CA ASN A 16 4.74 -10.24 -17.85
C ASN A 16 5.43 -8.90 -17.55
N ASP A 17 5.55 -8.02 -18.54
CA ASP A 17 6.17 -6.70 -18.40
C ASP A 17 5.34 -5.69 -17.57
N GLU A 18 4.09 -6.04 -17.23
CA GLU A 18 3.19 -5.20 -16.42
C GLU A 18 3.24 -5.55 -14.91
N ALA A 19 3.85 -6.68 -14.55
CA ALA A 19 4.02 -7.15 -13.18
C ALA A 19 5.13 -6.36 -12.45
N THR A 20 4.91 -5.06 -12.33
CA THR A 20 5.74 -4.04 -11.67
C THR A 20 4.83 -3.06 -10.95
N GLY A 21 5.32 -2.45 -9.87
CA GLY A 21 4.55 -1.52 -9.07
C GLY A 21 4.10 -2.14 -7.74
N PHE A 22 3.30 -1.41 -6.98
CA PHE A 22 2.99 -1.75 -5.59
C PHE A 22 1.49 -1.87 -5.34
N LYS A 23 1.12 -2.55 -4.27
CA LYS A 23 -0.28 -2.74 -3.86
C LYS A 23 -0.48 -2.40 -2.39
N VAL A 24 -1.67 -1.92 -2.08
CA VAL A 24 -2.10 -1.61 -0.71
C VAL A 24 -3.54 -2.04 -0.55
N ALA A 25 -3.84 -2.75 0.53
CA ALA A 25 -5.21 -3.16 0.85
C ALA A 25 -5.47 -3.04 2.36
N ALA A 26 -6.70 -2.69 2.72
CA ALA A 26 -7.16 -2.74 4.10
C ALA A 26 -7.57 -4.16 4.49
N ALA A 27 -7.43 -4.49 5.77
CA ALA A 27 -7.99 -5.70 6.34
C ALA A 27 -9.54 -5.70 6.23
N LEU A 28 -10.14 -6.81 5.81
CA LEU A 28 -11.60 -6.91 5.63
C LEU A 28 -12.38 -6.84 6.94
N ASN A 29 -11.79 -7.24 8.06
CA ASN A 29 -12.44 -7.28 9.37
C ASN A 29 -12.33 -5.96 10.16
N THR A 30 -11.98 -4.85 9.50
CA THR A 30 -11.94 -3.53 10.15
C THR A 30 -13.33 -3.04 10.53
N ASN A 31 -13.51 -2.62 11.77
CA ASN A 31 -14.76 -1.97 12.22
C ASN A 31 -14.86 -0.50 11.77
N ASP A 32 -13.73 0.13 11.43
CA ASP A 32 -13.66 1.53 11.01
C ASP A 32 -13.18 1.64 9.55
N VAL A 33 -14.15 1.57 8.64
CA VAL A 33 -13.91 1.65 7.19
C VAL A 33 -13.32 3.00 6.79
N ASN A 34 -13.70 4.10 7.45
CA ASN A 34 -13.22 5.43 7.12
C ASN A 34 -11.73 5.57 7.44
N ARG A 35 -11.31 5.12 8.62
CA ARG A 35 -9.90 5.14 9.01
C ARG A 35 -9.07 4.14 8.18
N ALA A 36 -9.63 2.98 7.86
CA ALA A 36 -8.97 2.01 6.98
C ALA A 36 -8.72 2.60 5.57
N ASN A 37 -9.75 3.21 4.96
CA ASN A 37 -9.61 3.90 3.67
C ASN A 37 -8.61 5.07 3.73
N ARG A 38 -8.57 5.78 4.86
CA ARG A 38 -7.58 6.85 5.04
C ARG A 38 -6.15 6.31 5.13
N LEU A 39 -5.94 5.23 5.88
CA LEU A 39 -4.62 4.59 5.98
C LEU A 39 -4.15 4.12 4.60
N THR A 40 -5.00 3.42 3.84
CA THR A 40 -4.63 2.95 2.50
C THR A 40 -4.37 4.11 1.54
N ALA A 41 -5.19 5.16 1.56
CA ALA A 41 -4.98 6.35 0.73
C ALA A 41 -3.64 7.05 1.05
N CYS A 42 -3.30 7.21 2.34
CA CYS A 42 -2.01 7.80 2.75
C CYS A 42 -0.83 6.94 2.30
N LEU A 43 -0.91 5.61 2.49
CA LEU A 43 0.12 4.68 2.03
C LEU A 43 0.30 4.76 0.51
N VAL A 44 -0.79 4.75 -0.26
CA VAL A 44 -0.74 4.84 -1.72
C VAL A 44 -0.09 6.15 -2.18
N ASP A 45 -0.57 7.29 -1.68
CA ASP A 45 -0.06 8.59 -2.11
C ASP A 45 1.44 8.77 -1.81
N ARG A 46 1.84 8.53 -0.56
CA ARG A 46 3.21 8.78 -0.11
C ARG A 46 4.19 7.76 -0.67
N TYR A 47 3.81 6.49 -0.73
CA TYR A 47 4.65 5.45 -1.31
C TYR A 47 4.88 5.67 -2.80
N GLN A 48 3.83 6.02 -3.56
CA GLN A 48 3.94 6.34 -4.98
C GLN A 48 4.83 7.58 -5.23
N LYS A 49 4.70 8.64 -4.42
CA LYS A 49 5.55 9.83 -4.53
C LYS A 49 7.02 9.52 -4.24
N MET A 50 7.30 8.69 -3.23
CA MET A 50 8.65 8.34 -2.83
C MET A 50 9.34 7.40 -3.82
N THR A 51 8.66 6.34 -4.24
CA THR A 51 9.26 5.27 -5.06
C THR A 51 9.09 5.49 -6.56
N ARG A 52 8.09 6.29 -6.97
CA ARG A 52 7.65 6.42 -8.37
C ARG A 52 7.09 5.12 -8.97
N LEU A 53 6.89 4.08 -8.17
CA LEU A 53 6.20 2.87 -8.58
C LEU A 53 4.71 3.17 -8.80
N THR A 54 4.12 2.55 -9.82
CA THR A 54 2.69 2.68 -10.10
C THR A 54 1.88 1.91 -9.07
N PHE A 55 0.77 2.48 -8.61
CA PHE A 55 -0.20 1.75 -7.79
C PHE A 55 -0.94 0.72 -8.65
N HIS A 56 -0.68 -0.56 -8.41
CA HIS A 56 -1.20 -1.67 -9.21
C HIS A 56 -2.56 -2.17 -8.66
N ALA A 57 -3.55 -1.28 -8.63
CA ALA A 57 -4.87 -1.55 -8.03
C ALA A 57 -5.58 -2.80 -8.58
N GLY A 58 -5.36 -3.11 -9.87
CA GLY A 58 -6.01 -4.21 -10.58
C GLY A 58 -5.58 -5.62 -10.17
N SER A 59 -4.51 -5.77 -9.38
CA SER A 59 -4.00 -7.09 -8.95
C SER A 59 -4.07 -7.30 -7.42
N ILE A 60 -4.88 -6.50 -6.71
CA ILE A 60 -5.17 -6.72 -5.30
C ILE A 60 -6.04 -7.97 -5.16
N THR A 61 -5.53 -8.99 -4.45
CA THR A 61 -6.23 -10.27 -4.27
C THR A 61 -7.07 -10.31 -2.99
N SER A 62 -7.93 -11.33 -2.85
CA SER A 62 -8.61 -11.65 -1.59
C SER A 62 -7.61 -11.97 -0.48
N ASP A 63 -6.52 -12.68 -0.81
CA ASP A 63 -5.53 -13.13 0.17
C ASP A 63 -4.83 -11.96 0.87
N MET A 64 -4.61 -10.85 0.17
CA MET A 64 -4.13 -9.61 0.78
C MET A 64 -5.13 -9.07 1.81
N ARG A 65 -6.42 -9.07 1.50
CA ARG A 65 -7.48 -8.50 2.36
C ARG A 65 -7.86 -9.41 3.53
N GLU A 66 -7.73 -10.72 3.34
CA GLU A 66 -8.05 -11.79 4.30
C GLU A 66 -6.79 -12.39 4.93
N TYR A 67 -5.67 -11.66 4.87
CA TYR A 67 -4.40 -12.13 5.40
C TYR A 67 -4.56 -12.65 6.83
N HIS A 68 -4.11 -13.88 7.08
CA HIS A 68 -4.45 -14.63 8.28
C HIS A 68 -4.19 -13.85 9.57
N ALA A 69 -3.10 -13.10 9.65
CA ALA A 69 -2.73 -12.31 10.81
C ALA A 69 -3.79 -11.24 11.17
N PHE A 70 -4.58 -10.77 10.20
CA PHE A 70 -5.67 -9.81 10.48
C PHE A 70 -6.78 -10.42 11.33
N ARG A 71 -6.95 -11.75 11.35
CA ARG A 71 -7.92 -12.42 12.24
C ARG A 71 -7.43 -12.54 13.68
N GLU A 72 -6.16 -12.27 13.93
CA GLU A 72 -5.51 -12.43 15.25
C GLU A 72 -5.34 -11.10 16.00
N ILE A 73 -5.67 -9.98 15.34
CA ILE A 73 -5.61 -8.64 15.91
C ILE A 73 -6.99 -8.18 16.36
N ASP A 74 -7.03 -7.26 17.31
CA ASP A 74 -8.28 -6.65 17.79
C ASP A 74 -9.01 -5.94 16.62
N PRO A 75 -10.32 -6.22 16.36
CA PRO A 75 -11.07 -5.62 15.25
C PRO A 75 -11.20 -4.09 15.27
N SER A 76 -10.94 -3.45 16.42
CA SER A 76 -10.85 -1.99 16.53
C SER A 76 -9.51 -1.41 16.07
N THR A 77 -8.50 -2.26 15.86
CA THR A 77 -7.20 -1.86 15.32
C THR A 77 -7.27 -1.82 13.79
N VAL A 78 -7.09 -0.62 13.23
CA VAL A 78 -7.01 -0.43 11.78
C VAL A 78 -5.79 -1.16 11.24
N ALA A 79 -5.96 -1.97 10.20
CA ALA A 79 -4.86 -2.72 9.59
C ALA A 79 -4.85 -2.61 8.07
N ALA A 80 -3.64 -2.61 7.51
CA ALA A 80 -3.40 -2.66 6.08
C ALA A 80 -2.24 -3.60 5.75
N ILE A 81 -2.21 -4.08 4.52
CA ILE A 81 -1.07 -4.77 3.92
C ILE A 81 -0.55 -3.91 2.77
N ILE A 82 0.76 -3.80 2.65
CA ILE A 82 1.44 -3.22 1.49
C ILE A 82 2.34 -4.28 0.87
N GLU A 83 2.17 -4.53 -0.42
CA GLU A 83 3.16 -5.22 -1.24
C GLU A 83 3.97 -4.14 -1.95
N THR A 84 5.21 -3.97 -1.53
CA THR A 84 6.05 -2.80 -1.85
C THR A 84 6.58 -2.81 -3.29
N GLY A 85 6.44 -3.92 -4.00
CA GLY A 85 6.89 -4.11 -5.38
C GLY A 85 6.81 -5.59 -5.78
N PHE A 86 6.97 -5.89 -7.06
CA PHE A 86 7.18 -7.25 -7.57
C PHE A 86 8.68 -7.58 -7.52
N LEU A 87 9.06 -8.67 -6.82
CA LEU A 87 10.47 -9.04 -6.63
C LEU A 87 11.22 -9.40 -7.91
N ASN A 88 10.52 -9.62 -9.04
CA ASN A 88 11.15 -9.82 -10.33
C ASN A 88 11.59 -8.47 -10.96
N LEU A 89 10.64 -7.66 -11.42
CA LEU A 89 10.93 -6.43 -12.18
C LEU A 89 11.38 -5.26 -11.30
N ASP A 90 10.90 -5.17 -10.05
CA ASP A 90 11.25 -4.08 -9.12
C ASP A 90 12.45 -4.42 -8.22
N ARG A 91 13.09 -5.58 -8.45
CA ARG A 91 14.12 -6.15 -7.57
C ARG A 91 15.23 -5.19 -7.20
N GLU A 92 15.72 -4.43 -8.16
CA GLU A 92 16.85 -3.52 -7.94
C GLU A 92 16.51 -2.47 -6.89
N MET A 93 15.37 -1.79 -7.01
CA MET A 93 14.90 -0.83 -6.01
C MET A 93 14.65 -1.52 -4.66
N LEU A 94 13.95 -2.66 -4.67
CA LEU A 94 13.59 -3.40 -3.46
C LEU A 94 14.79 -3.92 -2.67
N THR A 95 15.93 -4.16 -3.32
CA THR A 95 17.12 -4.76 -2.68
C THR A 95 18.29 -3.80 -2.51
N LYS A 96 18.37 -2.73 -3.32
CA LYS A 96 19.48 -1.77 -3.29
C LYS A 96 19.07 -0.37 -2.85
N GLU A 97 17.78 -0.05 -2.84
CA GLU A 97 17.23 1.24 -2.40
C GLU A 97 16.25 1.05 -1.22
N THR A 98 16.56 0.13 -0.30
CA THR A 98 15.66 -0.22 0.83
C THR A 98 15.29 0.99 1.70
N ASP A 99 16.18 1.97 1.82
CA ASP A 99 15.91 3.21 2.56
C ASP A 99 14.78 4.02 1.91
N ARG A 100 14.73 4.03 0.57
CA ARG A 100 13.68 4.69 -0.21
C ARG A 100 12.33 3.99 -0.04
N VAL A 101 12.34 2.66 -0.08
CA VAL A 101 11.15 1.82 0.17
C VAL A 101 10.63 2.05 1.59
N ALA A 102 11.50 1.95 2.60
CA ALA A 102 11.14 2.16 3.99
C ALA A 102 10.62 3.58 4.24
N ALA A 103 11.29 4.60 3.69
CA ALA A 103 10.83 5.98 3.78
C ALA A 103 9.43 6.16 3.17
N GLY A 104 9.13 5.54 2.03
CA GLY A 104 7.79 5.59 1.43
C GLY A 104 6.70 5.03 2.36
N VAL A 105 6.99 3.91 3.04
CA VAL A 105 6.06 3.31 4.03
C VAL A 105 5.91 4.22 5.25
N VAL A 106 7.03 4.75 5.77
CA VAL A 106 7.04 5.66 6.93
C VAL A 106 6.22 6.92 6.64
N GLU A 107 6.44 7.57 5.51
CA GLU A 107 5.70 8.76 5.10
C GLU A 107 4.19 8.48 4.98
N GLY A 108 3.80 7.29 4.49
CA GLY A 108 2.41 6.87 4.46
C GLY A 108 1.80 6.67 5.86
N ILE A 109 2.55 6.07 6.78
CA ILE A 109 2.11 5.90 8.18
C ILE A 109 2.00 7.25 8.88
N LEU A 110 2.97 8.16 8.69
CA LEU A 110 2.96 9.50 9.27
C LEU A 110 1.81 10.34 8.72
N CYS A 111 1.54 10.29 7.41
CA CYS A 111 0.37 10.90 6.80
C CYS A 111 -0.92 10.51 7.52
N PHE A 112 -1.09 9.22 7.82
CA PHE A 112 -2.25 8.72 8.55
C PHE A 112 -2.25 9.18 10.01
N ALA A 113 -1.11 9.05 10.70
CA ALA A 113 -0.96 9.38 12.12
C ALA A 113 -1.21 10.86 12.41
N ASN A 114 -0.71 11.72 11.53
CA ASN A 114 -0.78 13.18 11.66
C ASN A 114 -2.05 13.76 11.02
N ASN A 115 -2.93 12.91 10.46
CA ASN A 115 -4.13 13.33 9.75
C ASN A 115 -3.83 14.34 8.62
N GLU A 116 -2.74 14.12 7.87
CA GLU A 116 -2.30 15.00 6.78
C GLU A 116 -3.25 14.97 5.58
N ASN A 117 -3.31 16.08 4.86
CA ASN A 117 -4.05 16.14 3.60
C ASN A 117 -3.36 15.29 2.53
N ILE A 118 -4.19 14.56 1.79
CA ILE A 118 -3.80 13.83 0.59
C ILE A 118 -4.40 14.63 -0.56
N GLU A 119 -3.56 15.24 -1.41
CA GLU A 119 -4.08 15.92 -2.58
C GLU A 119 -4.77 14.90 -3.48
N SER A 120 -5.99 15.22 -3.93
CA SER A 120 -6.75 14.35 -4.82
C SER A 120 -5.93 14.09 -6.09
N THR A 121 -5.86 12.82 -6.52
CA THR A 121 -5.43 12.51 -7.89
C THR A 121 -6.26 13.39 -8.84
N PRO A 122 -5.64 14.18 -9.74
CA PRO A 122 -6.38 14.99 -10.69
C PRO A 122 -7.36 14.10 -11.45
N ILE A 123 -8.65 14.44 -11.40
CA ILE A 123 -9.64 13.80 -12.27
C ILE A 123 -9.23 14.19 -13.70
N PRO A 124 -9.11 13.23 -14.64
CA PRO A 124 -8.88 13.57 -16.04
C PRO A 124 -9.96 14.55 -16.49
N ASP A 125 -9.53 15.72 -16.97
CA ASP A 125 -10.41 16.74 -17.51
C ASP A 125 -11.01 16.21 -18.81
N PHE A 126 -12.22 15.66 -18.74
CA PHE A 126 -13.03 15.39 -19.91
C PHE A 126 -13.67 16.70 -20.37
N SER A 127 -12.85 17.59 -20.91
CA SER A 127 -13.35 18.72 -21.69
C SER A 127 -13.97 18.19 -22.99
N PRO A 128 -15.21 18.60 -23.34
CA PRO A 128 -15.95 18.10 -24.50
C PRO A 128 -15.38 18.58 -25.85
#